data_AF-A0A2R5LHH0-F1
#
_entry.id   AF-A0A2R5LHH0-F1
#
_cell.length_a   1.000
_cell.length_b   1.000
_cell.length_c   1.000
_cell.angle_alpha   90.00
_cell.angle_beta   90.00
_cell.angle_gamma   90.00
#
_symmetry.space_group_name_H-M   'P 1'
#
loop_
_entity.id
_entity.type
_entity.pdbx_description
1 polymer ?
#
loop_
_entity_poly.entity_id
_entity_poly.type
_entity_poly.pdbx_seq_one_letter_code
_entity_poly.pdbx_strand_id
1 'polypeptide(L)'
;MTSEKFEDMEEDIKSLLDEISRKYDICIRAGGEDKKAALRDVERKLDQANRALQDLEQEARSAPHPYRVTMLSKSRKLKQDIISAERRFKALTSDRGLARQELLSPTTVIGDFGSDPQRSRLLQMNDTIQRTTDSVGRSIQVASETDQIGVAVGEELRSQRETLVRAKERLEEVDGNLTTSRKIIRTMYRRVITNKMILIVIIILELAILGGLLYWKLAR
;
A
#
# COMPACT_ATOMS: atom_id res chain seq x y z
N MET A 1 -19.79 5.62 -14.85
CA MET A 1 -19.31 4.27 -15.20
C MET A 1 -17.83 4.21 -14.81
N THR A 2 -17.45 3.97 -13.54
CA THR A 2 -16.02 3.89 -13.14
C THR A 2 -15.72 3.37 -11.72
N SER A 3 -16.70 3.13 -10.82
CA SER A 3 -16.41 2.50 -9.50
C SER A 3 -16.71 1.00 -9.48
N GLU A 4 -17.87 0.60 -10.02
CA GLU A 4 -18.35 -0.79 -10.00
C GLU A 4 -17.38 -1.76 -10.69
N LYS A 5 -16.94 -1.44 -11.93
CA LYS A 5 -15.92 -2.25 -12.63
C LYS A 5 -14.61 -2.39 -11.86
N PHE A 6 -14.21 -1.35 -11.13
CA PHE A 6 -12.99 -1.39 -10.33
C PHE A 6 -13.16 -2.28 -9.09
N GLU A 7 -14.33 -2.24 -8.46
CA GLU A 7 -14.68 -3.09 -7.33
C GLU A 7 -14.77 -4.56 -7.74
N ASP A 8 -15.39 -4.86 -8.88
CA ASP A 8 -15.46 -6.23 -9.44
C ASP A 8 -14.05 -6.79 -9.71
N MET A 9 -13.18 -5.99 -10.35
CA MET A 9 -11.79 -6.39 -10.59
C MET A 9 -10.99 -6.54 -9.27
N GLU A 10 -11.29 -5.72 -8.26
CA GLU A 10 -10.67 -5.83 -6.94
C GLU A 10 -11.06 -7.14 -6.24
N GLU A 11 -12.33 -7.54 -6.36
CA GLU A 11 -12.87 -8.79 -5.81
C GLU A 11 -12.33 -10.03 -6.56
N ASP A 12 -12.23 -9.95 -7.89
CA ASP A 12 -11.63 -10.99 -8.72
C ASP A 12 -10.16 -11.25 -8.35
N ILE A 13 -9.36 -10.20 -8.15
CA ILE A 13 -7.95 -10.36 -7.75
C ILE A 13 -7.85 -10.98 -6.35
N LYS A 14 -8.72 -10.61 -5.41
CA LYS A 14 -8.73 -11.19 -4.05
C LYS A 14 -9.11 -12.67 -4.08
N SER A 15 -10.15 -13.03 -4.84
CA SER A 15 -10.55 -14.44 -4.99
C SER A 15 -9.43 -15.28 -5.60
N LEU A 16 -8.73 -14.76 -6.62
CA LEU A 16 -7.56 -15.41 -7.22
C LEU A 16 -6.42 -15.58 -6.20
N LEU A 17 -6.14 -14.57 -5.36
CA LEU A 17 -5.12 -14.65 -4.31
C LEU A 17 -5.45 -15.68 -3.23
N ASP A 18 -6.71 -15.78 -2.83
CA ASP A 18 -7.19 -16.78 -1.88
C ASP A 18 -7.10 -18.20 -2.47
N GLU A 19 -7.45 -18.37 -3.73
CA GLU A 19 -7.30 -19.63 -4.44
C GLU A 19 -5.84 -20.04 -4.63
N ILE A 20 -4.94 -19.09 -4.92
CA ILE A 20 -3.49 -19.30 -4.98
C ILE A 20 -2.98 -19.74 -3.62
N SER A 21 -3.39 -19.07 -2.54
CA SER A 21 -2.99 -19.41 -1.17
C SER A 21 -3.46 -20.81 -0.75
N ARG A 22 -4.72 -21.17 -1.06
CA ARG A 22 -5.25 -22.52 -0.81
C ARG A 22 -4.52 -23.59 -1.61
N LYS A 23 -4.25 -23.36 -2.91
CA LYS A 23 -3.49 -24.29 -3.75
C LYS A 23 -2.03 -24.40 -3.31
N TYR A 24 -1.44 -23.31 -2.80
CA TYR A 24 -0.11 -23.30 -2.21
C TYR A 24 -0.01 -24.21 -0.98
N ASP A 25 -0.98 -24.14 -0.06
CA ASP A 25 -1.04 -25.01 1.11
C ASP A 25 -1.20 -26.49 0.73
N ILE A 26 -1.96 -26.78 -0.31
CA ILE A 26 -2.12 -28.14 -0.86
C ILE A 26 -0.81 -28.60 -1.51
N CYS A 27 -0.11 -27.74 -2.24
CA CYS A 27 1.22 -28.01 -2.84
C CYS A 27 2.31 -28.33 -1.82
N ILE A 28 2.22 -27.75 -0.61
CA ILE A 28 3.15 -28.07 0.49
C ILE A 28 2.89 -29.48 1.02
N ARG A 29 1.63 -29.90 1.10
CA ARG A 29 1.22 -31.20 1.67
C ARG A 29 1.28 -32.35 0.65
N ALA A 30 1.10 -32.06 -0.64
CA ALA A 30 1.08 -33.05 -1.71
C ALA A 30 2.48 -33.37 -2.25
N GLY A 31 2.75 -34.64 -2.53
CA GLY A 31 4.03 -35.14 -3.04
C GLY A 31 4.04 -35.42 -4.54
N GLY A 32 5.22 -35.28 -5.17
CA GLY A 32 5.52 -35.84 -6.50
C GLY A 32 4.79 -35.19 -7.70
N GLU A 33 3.88 -35.95 -8.29
CA GLU A 33 3.24 -35.68 -9.59
C GLU A 33 2.06 -34.70 -9.47
N ASP A 34 1.23 -34.86 -8.42
CA ASP A 34 0.17 -33.91 -8.06
C ASP A 34 0.74 -32.54 -7.70
N LYS A 35 1.92 -32.51 -7.06
CA LYS A 35 2.66 -31.27 -6.80
C LYS A 35 3.06 -30.56 -8.10
N LYS A 36 3.40 -31.30 -9.16
CA LYS A 36 3.79 -30.71 -10.46
C LYS A 36 2.58 -30.16 -11.22
N ALA A 37 1.44 -30.86 -11.18
CA ALA A 37 0.18 -30.37 -11.75
C ALA A 37 -0.31 -29.12 -11.00
N ALA A 38 -0.30 -29.15 -9.67
CA ALA A 38 -0.71 -28.03 -8.84
C ALA A 38 0.22 -26.81 -8.97
N LEU A 39 1.52 -27.00 -9.19
CA LEU A 39 2.45 -25.89 -9.46
C LEU A 39 2.16 -25.18 -10.79
N ARG A 40 1.89 -25.93 -11.87
CA ARG A 40 1.50 -25.35 -13.16
C ARG A 40 0.18 -24.59 -13.07
N ASP A 41 -0.73 -25.09 -12.25
CA ASP A 41 -2.01 -24.44 -11.97
C ASP A 41 -1.83 -23.14 -11.18
N VAL A 42 -0.93 -23.12 -10.19
CA VAL A 42 -0.59 -21.90 -9.43
C VAL A 42 0.10 -20.87 -10.32
N GLU A 43 1.00 -21.30 -11.21
CA GLU A 43 1.67 -20.44 -12.20
C GLU A 43 0.66 -19.79 -13.14
N ARG A 44 -0.29 -20.57 -13.69
CA ARG A 44 -1.40 -20.03 -14.51
C ARG A 44 -2.25 -19.00 -13.76
N LYS A 45 -2.55 -19.25 -12.48
CA LYS A 45 -3.34 -18.32 -11.66
C LYS A 45 -2.56 -17.06 -11.29
N LEU A 46 -1.25 -17.16 -11.06
CA LEU A 46 -0.37 -16.01 -10.87
C LEU A 46 -0.33 -15.14 -12.13
N ASP A 47 -0.23 -15.75 -13.31
CA ASP A 47 -0.31 -15.02 -14.58
C ASP A 47 -1.67 -14.34 -14.79
N GLN A 48 -2.77 -15.00 -14.40
CA GLN A 48 -4.11 -14.39 -14.44
C GLN A 48 -4.23 -13.21 -13.48
N ALA A 49 -3.72 -13.34 -12.25
CA ALA A 49 -3.71 -12.27 -11.27
C ALA A 49 -2.84 -11.07 -11.73
N ASN A 50 -1.70 -11.33 -12.38
CA ASN A 50 -0.85 -10.30 -12.96
C ASN A 50 -1.53 -9.55 -14.12
N ARG A 51 -2.27 -10.25 -14.98
CA ARG A 51 -3.06 -9.61 -16.05
C ARG A 51 -4.18 -8.75 -15.49
N ALA A 52 -4.94 -9.27 -14.52
CA ALA A 52 -6.00 -8.52 -13.85
C ALA A 52 -5.45 -7.29 -13.11
N LEU A 53 -4.25 -7.39 -12.51
CA LEU A 53 -3.58 -6.24 -11.90
C LEU A 53 -3.22 -5.17 -12.93
N GLN A 54 -2.77 -5.56 -14.12
CA GLN A 54 -2.44 -4.62 -15.19
C GLN A 54 -3.68 -3.86 -15.68
N ASP A 55 -4.81 -4.57 -15.84
CA ASP A 55 -6.09 -3.98 -16.21
C ASP A 55 -6.61 -3.04 -15.11
N LEU A 56 -6.45 -3.41 -13.84
CA LEU A 56 -6.80 -2.58 -12.68
C LEU A 56 -5.91 -1.34 -12.56
N GLU A 57 -4.60 -1.44 -12.84
CA GLU A 57 -3.70 -0.28 -12.90
C GLU A 57 -4.09 0.69 -14.04
N GLN A 58 -4.55 0.16 -15.18
CA GLN A 58 -5.01 0.97 -16.32
C GLN A 58 -6.33 1.69 -16.00
N GLU A 59 -7.29 1.01 -15.38
CA GLU A 59 -8.56 1.62 -14.94
C GLU A 59 -8.35 2.64 -13.81
N ALA A 60 -7.42 2.36 -12.88
CA ALA A 60 -7.04 3.33 -11.85
C ALA A 60 -6.42 4.61 -12.43
N ARG A 61 -5.72 4.52 -13.57
CA ARG A 61 -5.13 5.68 -14.27
C ARG A 61 -6.16 6.47 -15.08
N SER A 62 -7.17 5.81 -15.66
CA SER A 62 -8.25 6.45 -16.41
C SER A 62 -9.27 7.17 -15.51
N ALA A 63 -9.29 6.84 -14.21
CA ALA A 63 -10.22 7.42 -13.24
C ALA A 63 -9.98 8.93 -12.93
N PRO A 64 -11.07 9.69 -12.59
CA PRO A 64 -10.97 11.09 -12.18
C PRO A 64 -10.12 11.32 -10.93
N HIS A 65 -9.50 12.50 -10.83
CA HIS A 65 -8.45 12.84 -9.85
C HIS A 65 -8.74 12.51 -8.38
N PRO A 66 -9.97 12.69 -7.83
CA PRO A 66 -10.26 12.36 -6.43
C PRO A 66 -10.23 10.86 -6.12
N TYR A 67 -10.65 10.02 -7.06
CA TYR A 67 -10.72 8.56 -6.91
C TYR A 67 -9.43 7.87 -7.34
N ARG A 68 -8.65 8.49 -8.24
CA ARG A 68 -7.36 7.97 -8.70
C ARG A 68 -6.37 7.73 -7.56
N VAL A 69 -6.30 8.62 -6.57
CA VAL A 69 -5.35 8.50 -5.46
C VAL A 69 -5.67 7.28 -4.58
N THR A 70 -6.95 7.07 -4.26
CA THR A 70 -7.40 5.93 -3.46
C THR A 70 -7.28 4.62 -4.25
N MET A 71 -7.67 4.61 -5.53
CA MET A 71 -7.55 3.43 -6.41
C MET A 71 -6.10 3.00 -6.64
N LEU A 72 -5.18 3.94 -6.87
CA LEU A 72 -3.74 3.63 -7.00
C LEU A 72 -3.14 3.11 -5.69
N SER A 73 -3.58 3.61 -4.54
CA SER A 73 -3.12 3.11 -3.24
C SER A 73 -3.55 1.65 -3.02
N LYS A 74 -4.78 1.29 -3.39
CA LYS A 74 -5.30 -0.08 -3.34
C LYS A 74 -4.59 -1.00 -4.34
N SER A 75 -4.37 -0.53 -5.57
CA SER A 75 -3.61 -1.25 -6.60
C SER A 75 -2.19 -1.59 -6.15
N ARG A 76 -1.49 -0.63 -5.50
CA ARG A 76 -0.16 -0.88 -4.92
C ARG A 76 -0.18 -1.96 -3.83
N LYS A 77 -1.23 -2.00 -3.00
CA LYS A 77 -1.38 -3.03 -1.97
C LYS A 77 -1.58 -4.42 -2.59
N LEU A 78 -2.51 -4.55 -3.54
CA LEU A 78 -2.74 -5.81 -4.27
C LEU A 78 -1.49 -6.29 -5.00
N LYS A 79 -0.72 -5.37 -5.59
CA LYS A 79 0.58 -5.67 -6.21
C LYS A 79 1.59 -6.25 -5.21
N GLN A 80 1.67 -5.68 -4.00
CA GLN A 80 2.53 -6.22 -2.95
C GLN A 80 2.08 -7.63 -2.52
N ASP A 81 0.77 -7.87 -2.42
CA ASP A 81 0.22 -9.17 -2.07
C ASP A 81 0.55 -10.23 -3.15
N ILE A 82 0.42 -9.88 -4.44
CA ILE A 82 0.82 -10.76 -5.57
C ILE A 82 2.34 -11.04 -5.54
N ILE A 83 3.18 -10.02 -5.35
CA ILE A 83 4.65 -10.20 -5.25
C ILE A 83 5.01 -11.10 -4.06
N SER A 84 4.29 -10.98 -2.94
CA SER A 84 4.50 -11.84 -1.78
C SER A 84 4.13 -13.30 -2.07
N ALA A 85 3.06 -13.53 -2.84
CA ALA A 85 2.64 -14.85 -3.29
C ALA A 85 3.64 -15.45 -4.30
N GLU A 86 4.15 -14.66 -5.24
CA GLU A 86 5.21 -15.08 -6.18
C GLU A 86 6.49 -15.47 -5.47
N ARG A 87 6.93 -14.71 -4.45
CA ARG A 87 8.13 -15.04 -3.67
C ARG A 87 7.97 -16.37 -2.93
N ARG A 88 6.80 -16.60 -2.33
CA ARG A 88 6.48 -17.87 -1.65
C ARG A 88 6.49 -19.04 -2.65
N PHE A 89 5.88 -18.86 -3.82
CA PHE A 89 5.89 -19.85 -4.90
C PHE A 89 7.32 -20.13 -5.41
N LYS A 90 8.13 -19.09 -5.62
CA LYS A 90 9.51 -19.22 -6.09
C LYS A 90 10.40 -19.94 -5.07
N ALA A 91 10.19 -19.75 -3.77
CA ALA A 91 10.89 -20.51 -2.73
C ALA A 91 10.64 -22.03 -2.85
N LEU A 92 9.39 -22.43 -3.11
CA LEU A 92 9.03 -23.85 -3.32
C LEU A 92 9.61 -24.46 -4.60
N THR A 93 9.76 -23.67 -5.66
CA THR A 93 10.33 -24.16 -6.94
C THR A 93 11.87 -24.15 -6.91
N SER A 94 12.50 -23.18 -6.25
CA SER A 94 13.95 -23.09 -6.11
C SER A 94 14.57 -24.20 -5.26
N ASP A 95 13.80 -24.74 -4.29
CA ASP A 95 14.17 -25.96 -3.54
C ASP A 95 14.44 -27.17 -4.48
N ARG A 96 13.76 -27.22 -5.65
CA ARG A 96 14.03 -28.23 -6.68
C ARG A 96 15.31 -27.98 -7.49
N GLY A 97 15.79 -26.74 -7.56
CA GLY A 97 16.97 -26.37 -8.33
C GLY A 97 18.27 -26.75 -7.62
N LEU A 98 18.34 -26.52 -6.31
CA LEU A 98 19.53 -26.78 -5.50
C LEU A 98 19.73 -28.28 -5.22
N ALA A 99 18.66 -29.01 -4.87
CA ALA A 99 18.75 -30.45 -4.58
C ALA A 99 19.14 -31.30 -5.81
N ARG A 100 18.81 -30.85 -7.02
CA ARG A 100 19.15 -31.57 -8.26
C ARG A 100 20.54 -31.22 -8.79
N GLN A 101 21.05 -30.02 -8.47
CA GLN A 101 22.37 -29.59 -8.89
C GLN A 101 23.48 -30.26 -8.07
N GLU A 102 23.25 -30.53 -6.78
CA GLU A 102 24.22 -31.29 -5.96
C GLU A 102 24.26 -32.79 -6.30
N LEU A 103 23.12 -33.38 -6.71
CA LEU A 103 23.04 -34.80 -7.13
C LEU A 103 23.61 -35.08 -8.54
N LEU A 104 23.93 -34.04 -9.30
CA LEU A 104 24.50 -34.14 -10.66
C LEU A 104 25.96 -33.70 -10.73
N SER A 105 26.60 -33.35 -9.61
CA SER A 105 28.05 -33.14 -9.57
C SER A 105 28.74 -34.50 -9.62
N PRO A 106 29.37 -34.91 -10.73
CA PRO A 106 30.19 -36.09 -10.74
C PRO A 106 31.42 -35.75 -9.90
N THR A 107 31.64 -36.47 -8.81
CA THR A 107 32.94 -36.56 -8.15
C THR A 107 33.90 -37.24 -9.13
N THR A 108 34.38 -36.50 -10.12
CA THR A 108 35.50 -36.90 -10.97
C THR A 108 36.77 -36.76 -10.17
N VAL A 109 37.10 -37.85 -9.48
CA VAL A 109 38.47 -38.22 -9.18
C VAL A 109 39.24 -38.17 -10.50
N ILE A 110 40.10 -37.17 -10.68
CA ILE A 110 41.11 -37.17 -11.73
C ILE A 110 42.45 -36.90 -11.06
N GLY A 111 43.11 -38.00 -10.71
CA GLY A 111 44.56 -38.04 -10.83
C GLY A 111 44.88 -38.21 -12.31
N ASP A 112 45.69 -37.32 -12.85
CA ASP A 112 46.56 -37.65 -13.98
C ASP A 112 47.81 -36.76 -13.95
N PHE A 113 48.95 -37.43 -14.07
CA PHE A 113 50.30 -36.87 -14.05
C PHE A 113 50.77 -36.72 -15.50
N GLY A 114 51.10 -35.51 -15.93
CA GLY A 114 51.94 -35.34 -17.12
C GLY A 114 51.74 -34.02 -17.87
N SER A 115 52.78 -33.18 -17.84
CA SER A 115 53.02 -31.94 -18.61
C SER A 115 52.28 -30.65 -18.19
N ASP A 116 53.08 -29.66 -17.75
CA ASP A 116 52.77 -28.24 -17.50
C ASP A 116 51.79 -27.84 -16.38
N PRO A 117 52.08 -28.14 -15.10
CA PRO A 117 51.30 -27.65 -13.95
C PRO A 117 51.32 -26.12 -13.79
N GLN A 118 52.28 -25.41 -14.39
CA GLN A 118 52.37 -23.94 -14.33
C GLN A 118 51.47 -23.25 -15.36
N ARG A 119 51.36 -23.80 -16.58
CA ARG A 119 50.56 -23.20 -17.65
C ARG A 119 49.07 -23.37 -17.42
N SER A 120 48.65 -24.53 -16.90
CA SER A 120 47.26 -24.77 -16.49
C SER A 120 46.86 -23.87 -15.31
N ARG A 121 47.75 -23.67 -14.32
CA ARG A 121 47.54 -22.71 -13.22
C ARG A 121 47.39 -21.28 -13.70
N LEU A 122 48.22 -20.83 -14.64
CA LEU A 122 48.13 -19.47 -15.19
C LEU A 122 46.84 -19.24 -15.97
N LEU A 123 46.40 -20.22 -16.78
CA LEU A 123 45.11 -20.17 -17.46
C LEU A 123 43.94 -20.13 -16.46
N GLN A 124 44.01 -20.93 -15.40
CA GLN A 124 43.00 -20.97 -14.35
C GLN A 124 42.97 -19.66 -13.53
N MET A 125 44.13 -19.05 -13.26
CA MET A 125 44.21 -17.71 -12.66
C MET A 125 43.61 -16.64 -13.57
N ASN A 126 43.87 -16.69 -14.87
CA ASN A 126 43.31 -15.74 -15.83
C ASN A 126 41.78 -15.86 -15.92
N ASP A 127 41.26 -17.09 -16.01
CA ASP A 127 39.82 -17.37 -16.03
C ASP A 127 39.13 -16.91 -14.73
N THR A 128 39.83 -17.05 -13.59
CA THR A 128 39.36 -16.50 -12.30
C THR A 128 39.35 -14.97 -12.31
N ILE A 129 40.40 -14.32 -12.80
CA ILE A 129 40.47 -12.85 -12.90
C ILE A 129 39.39 -12.32 -13.82
N GLN A 130 39.13 -12.96 -14.96
CA GLN A 130 38.04 -12.58 -15.86
C GLN A 130 36.68 -12.67 -15.15
N ARG A 131 36.40 -13.78 -14.47
CA ARG A 131 35.17 -13.93 -13.68
C ARG A 131 35.05 -12.89 -12.56
N THR A 132 36.16 -12.57 -11.91
CA THR A 132 36.18 -11.55 -10.84
C THR A 132 35.91 -10.17 -11.43
N THR A 133 36.49 -9.86 -12.58
CA THR A 133 36.28 -8.60 -13.32
C THR A 133 34.82 -8.46 -13.75
N ASP A 134 34.22 -9.51 -14.32
CA ASP A 134 32.80 -9.53 -14.69
C ASP A 134 31.90 -9.40 -13.45
N SER A 135 32.26 -10.03 -12.34
CA SER A 135 31.54 -9.89 -11.08
C SER A 135 31.61 -8.46 -10.55
N VAL A 136 32.78 -7.83 -10.57
CA VAL A 136 32.97 -6.44 -10.14
C VAL A 136 32.18 -5.48 -11.03
N GLY A 137 32.21 -5.69 -12.36
CA GLY A 137 31.40 -4.91 -13.30
C GLY A 137 29.91 -4.97 -12.99
N ARG A 138 29.38 -6.18 -12.72
CA ARG A 138 27.99 -6.36 -12.27
C ARG A 138 27.71 -5.70 -10.93
N SER A 139 28.62 -5.79 -9.96
CA SER A 139 28.46 -5.13 -8.65
C SER A 139 28.40 -3.60 -8.78
N ILE A 140 29.21 -3.00 -9.65
CA ILE A 140 29.18 -1.55 -9.93
C ILE A 140 27.86 -1.16 -10.58
N GLN A 141 27.35 -1.94 -11.52
CA GLN A 141 26.05 -1.69 -12.12
C GLN A 141 24.92 -1.74 -11.08
N VAL A 142 24.91 -2.79 -10.24
CA VAL A 142 23.90 -2.93 -9.16
C VAL A 142 24.02 -1.79 -8.14
N ALA A 143 25.24 -1.36 -7.80
CA ALA A 143 25.44 -0.20 -6.93
C ALA A 143 24.88 1.08 -7.56
N SER A 144 25.13 1.31 -8.85
CA SER A 144 24.57 2.46 -9.57
C SER A 144 23.04 2.43 -9.65
N GLU A 145 22.43 1.27 -9.88
CA GLU A 145 20.98 1.10 -9.85
C GLU A 145 20.43 1.36 -8.43
N THR A 146 21.15 0.92 -7.41
CA THR A 146 20.79 1.16 -6.00
C THR A 146 20.89 2.64 -5.63
N ASP A 147 21.90 3.36 -6.11
CA ASP A 147 22.03 4.80 -5.90
C ASP A 147 20.87 5.57 -6.53
N GLN A 148 20.45 5.18 -7.75
CA GLN A 148 19.28 5.77 -8.41
C GLN A 148 17.99 5.55 -7.61
N ILE A 149 17.80 4.33 -7.07
CA ILE A 149 16.68 4.03 -6.16
C ILE A 149 16.78 4.88 -4.89
N GLY A 150 17.97 5.02 -4.31
CA GLY A 150 18.22 5.84 -3.12
C GLY A 150 17.84 7.30 -3.34
N VAL A 151 18.18 7.88 -4.49
CA VAL A 151 17.78 9.24 -4.87
C VAL A 151 16.27 9.35 -5.00
N ALA A 152 15.62 8.42 -5.70
CA ALA A 152 14.16 8.43 -5.87
C ALA A 152 13.41 8.31 -4.52
N VAL A 153 13.89 7.44 -3.63
CA VAL A 153 13.35 7.32 -2.26
C VAL A 153 13.58 8.61 -1.46
N GLY A 154 14.74 9.26 -1.61
CA GLY A 154 15.03 10.54 -0.99
C GLY A 154 14.08 11.66 -1.44
N GLU A 155 13.76 11.74 -2.73
CA GLU A 155 12.79 12.69 -3.26
C GLU A 155 11.37 12.43 -2.75
N GLU A 156 10.95 11.17 -2.71
CA GLU A 156 9.64 10.76 -2.19
C GLU A 156 9.51 11.12 -0.70
N LEU A 157 10.52 10.82 0.13
CA LEU A 157 10.53 11.19 1.55
C LEU A 157 10.45 12.72 1.74
N ARG A 158 11.12 13.49 0.89
CA ARG A 158 11.05 14.95 0.90
C ARG A 158 9.65 15.45 0.57
N SER A 159 9.00 14.87 -0.45
CA SER A 159 7.61 15.17 -0.82
C SER A 159 6.62 14.81 0.30
N GLN A 160 6.81 13.65 0.93
CA GLN A 160 6.00 13.24 2.08
C GLN A 160 6.17 14.19 3.26
N ARG A 161 7.40 14.63 3.56
CA ARG A 161 7.67 15.63 4.60
C ARG A 161 6.94 16.93 4.31
N GLU A 162 6.97 17.42 3.08
CA GLU A 162 6.24 18.62 2.68
C GLU A 162 4.73 18.47 2.86
N THR A 163 4.18 17.30 2.49
CA THR A 163 2.76 16.99 2.71
C THR A 163 2.39 17.01 4.19
N LEU A 164 3.25 16.46 5.05
CA LEU A 164 3.05 16.45 6.51
C LEU A 164 3.11 17.88 7.08
N VAL A 165 4.06 18.70 6.62
CA VAL A 165 4.15 20.12 7.01
C VAL A 165 2.88 20.88 6.62
N ARG A 166 2.39 20.73 5.39
CA ARG A 166 1.14 21.36 4.94
C ARG A 166 -0.07 20.86 5.73
N ALA A 167 -0.13 19.57 6.06
CA ALA A 167 -1.19 19.02 6.90
C ALA A 167 -1.17 19.60 8.32
N LYS A 168 0.03 19.80 8.88
CA LYS A 168 0.23 20.45 10.17
C LYS A 168 -0.23 21.91 10.14
N GLU A 169 0.17 22.68 9.12
CA GLU A 169 -0.27 24.08 8.95
C GLU A 169 -1.80 24.19 8.84
N ARG A 170 -2.43 23.32 8.05
CA ARG A 170 -3.90 23.25 7.95
C ARG A 170 -4.55 22.91 9.28
N LEU A 171 -3.95 22.01 10.06
CA LEU A 171 -4.47 21.64 11.37
C LEU A 171 -4.41 22.82 12.35
N GLU A 172 -3.30 23.56 12.37
CA GLU A 172 -3.16 24.79 13.17
C GLU A 172 -4.17 25.87 12.73
N GLU A 173 -4.40 26.03 11.42
CA GLU A 173 -5.42 26.95 10.89
C GLU A 173 -6.85 26.54 11.31
N VAL A 174 -7.18 25.25 11.22
CA VAL A 174 -8.47 24.71 11.64
C VAL A 174 -8.69 24.93 13.14
N ASP A 175 -7.68 24.76 13.97
CA ASP A 175 -7.78 25.00 15.42
C ASP A 175 -8.03 26.49 15.75
N GLY A 176 -7.37 27.39 15.04
CA GLY A 176 -7.64 28.84 15.11
C GLY A 176 -9.07 29.19 14.69
N ASN A 177 -9.55 28.59 13.59
CA ASN A 177 -10.91 28.79 13.08
C ASN A 177 -11.98 28.20 14.03
N LEU A 178 -11.70 27.07 14.69
CA LEU A 178 -12.57 26.48 15.71
C LEU A 178 -12.67 27.38 16.94
N THR A 179 -11.56 27.96 17.39
CA THR A 179 -11.54 28.92 18.50
C THR A 179 -12.39 30.15 18.20
N THR A 180 -12.26 30.69 16.97
CA THR A 180 -13.07 31.82 16.50
C THR A 180 -14.55 31.46 16.39
N SER A 181 -14.86 30.28 15.84
CA SER A 181 -16.23 29.76 15.72
C SER A 181 -16.90 29.60 17.08
N ARG A 182 -16.18 29.06 18.09
CA ARG A 182 -16.68 28.98 19.47
C ARG A 182 -17.03 30.35 20.05
N LYS A 183 -16.21 31.37 19.77
CA LYS A 183 -16.46 32.76 20.22
C LYS A 183 -17.72 33.35 19.56
N ILE A 184 -17.91 33.11 18.26
CA ILE A 184 -19.11 33.55 17.52
C ILE A 184 -20.37 32.86 18.07
N ILE A 185 -20.33 31.52 18.21
CA ILE A 185 -21.45 30.73 18.75
C ILE A 185 -21.82 31.22 20.16
N ARG A 186 -20.82 31.45 21.03
CA ARG A 186 -21.06 31.98 22.38
C ARG A 186 -21.75 33.36 22.35
N THR A 187 -21.38 34.21 21.39
CA THR A 187 -21.99 35.53 21.21
C THR A 187 -23.43 35.42 20.70
N MET A 188 -23.69 34.55 19.72
CA MET A 188 -25.05 34.26 19.24
C MET A 188 -25.92 33.69 20.35
N TYR A 189 -25.41 32.73 21.12
CA TYR A 189 -26.12 32.13 22.25
C TYR A 189 -26.54 33.18 23.29
N ARG A 190 -25.63 34.10 23.66
CA ARG A 190 -25.95 35.21 24.56
C ARG A 190 -27.04 36.11 24.00
N ARG A 191 -26.96 36.51 22.73
CA ARG A 191 -28.00 37.34 22.07
C ARG A 191 -29.36 36.66 22.10
N VAL A 192 -29.42 35.37 21.80
CA VAL A 192 -30.68 34.59 21.83
C VAL A 192 -31.25 34.53 23.24
N ILE A 193 -30.43 34.30 24.27
CA ILE A 193 -30.90 34.32 25.66
C ILE A 193 -31.42 35.71 26.04
N THR A 194 -30.67 36.77 25.75
CA THR A 194 -31.09 38.13 26.09
C THR A 194 -32.42 38.47 25.42
N ASN A 195 -32.60 38.13 24.14
CA ASN A 195 -33.86 38.34 23.44
C ASN A 195 -35.00 37.54 24.07
N LYS A 196 -34.77 36.27 24.46
CA LYS A 196 -35.77 35.46 25.17
C LYS A 196 -36.13 36.05 26.54
N MET A 197 -35.15 36.52 27.30
CA MET A 197 -35.37 37.15 28.61
C MET A 197 -36.19 38.44 28.49
N ILE A 198 -35.87 39.29 27.51
CA ILE A 198 -36.63 40.53 27.23
C ILE A 198 -38.09 40.18 26.89
N LEU A 199 -38.32 39.16 26.05
CA LEU A 199 -39.66 38.72 25.69
C LEU A 199 -40.47 38.23 26.90
N ILE A 200 -39.86 37.46 27.80
CA ILE A 200 -40.52 37.01 29.04
C ILE A 200 -40.90 38.20 29.93
N VAL A 201 -40.01 39.20 30.06
CA VAL A 201 -40.28 40.40 30.87
C VAL A 201 -41.47 41.20 30.32
N ILE A 202 -41.56 41.35 29.00
CA ILE A 202 -42.68 42.06 28.35
C ILE A 202 -44.01 41.35 28.66
N ILE A 203 -44.06 40.02 28.51
CA ILE A 203 -45.28 39.23 28.78
C ILE A 203 -45.73 39.39 30.24
N ILE A 204 -44.79 39.32 31.20
CA ILE A 204 -45.11 39.51 32.63
C ILE A 204 -45.67 40.91 32.89
N LEU A 205 -45.07 41.94 32.27
CA LEU A 205 -45.49 43.32 32.43
C LEU A 205 -46.90 43.56 31.86
N GLU A 206 -47.22 42.98 30.71
CA GLU A 206 -48.58 43.02 30.13
C GLU A 206 -49.62 42.35 31.04
N LEU A 207 -49.31 41.17 31.58
CA LEU A 207 -50.19 40.47 32.51
C LEU A 207 -50.40 41.25 33.82
N ALA A 208 -49.36 41.91 34.34
CA ALA A 208 -49.47 42.74 35.53
C ALA A 208 -50.39 43.95 35.32
N ILE A 209 -50.29 44.63 34.17
CA ILE A 209 -51.16 45.76 33.83
C ILE A 209 -52.62 45.30 33.67
N LEU A 210 -52.85 44.20 32.93
CA LEU A 210 -54.19 43.64 32.76
C LEU A 210 -54.81 43.21 34.10
N GLY A 211 -54.04 42.54 34.95
CA GLY A 211 -54.47 42.14 36.29
C GLY A 211 -54.79 43.34 37.18
N GLY A 212 -53.95 44.38 37.15
CA GLY A 212 -54.18 45.63 37.88
C GLY A 212 -55.44 46.37 37.43
N LEU A 213 -55.69 46.44 36.12
CA LEU A 213 -56.92 47.04 35.57
C LEU A 213 -58.16 46.23 35.97
N LEU A 214 -58.09 44.90 35.93
CA LEU A 214 -59.20 44.05 36.34
C LEU A 214 -59.52 44.23 37.83
N TYR A 215 -58.49 44.29 38.68
CA TYR A 215 -58.63 44.54 40.11
C TYR A 215 -59.29 45.90 40.38
N TRP A 216 -58.83 46.96 39.70
CA TRP A 216 -59.40 48.30 39.87
C TRP A 216 -60.86 48.37 39.41
N LYS A 217 -61.20 47.68 38.31
CA LYS A 217 -62.58 47.60 37.81
C LYS A 217 -63.50 46.75 38.70
N LEU A 218 -62.98 45.70 39.34
CA LEU A 218 -63.78 44.86 40.24
C LEU A 218 -63.93 45.47 41.63
N ALA A 219 -62.94 46.25 42.07
CA ALA A 219 -62.95 46.96 43.35
C ALA A 219 -63.77 48.27 43.32
N ARG A 220 -64.21 48.72 42.14
CA ARG A 220 -65.10 49.88 41.95
C ARG A 220 -66.48 49.44 41.50
#